data_AF-A0A5E4Z940-F1
#
_entry.id   AF-A0A5E4Z940-F1
#
_cell.length_a   1.000
_cell.length_b   1.000
_cell.length_c   1.000
_cell.angle_alpha   90.00
_cell.angle_beta   90.00
_cell.angle_gamma   90.00
#
_symmetry.space_group_name_H-M   'P 1'
#
loop_
_entity.id
_entity.type
_entity.pdbx_description
1 polymer ?
#
loop_
_entity_poly.entity_id
_entity_poly.type
_entity_poly.pdbx_seq_one_letter_code
_entity_poly.pdbx_strand_id
1 'polypeptide(L)'
;MSFEPTLPFRKPVPTQLSMTGDDWKSDREVKAQARAEAARKKAAVECARKLEAARDALSAYLLACIDCNDASGSRGADDSRSILMGNMSEYAGYLRSVYDK
;
A
#
# COMPACT_ATOMS: atom_id res chain seq x y z
N MET A 1 -62.73 -28.02 20.79
CA MET A 1 -61.40 -28.00 20.16
C MET A 1 -60.90 -26.55 20.26
N SER A 2 -60.23 -26.17 21.35
CA SER A 2 -58.77 -26.28 21.59
C SER A 2 -57.93 -25.37 20.67
N PHE A 3 -57.34 -24.30 21.21
CA PHE A 3 -55.88 -24.13 21.32
C PHE A 3 -55.56 -22.76 21.99
N GLU A 4 -55.02 -22.77 23.22
CA GLU A 4 -54.31 -21.62 23.78
C GLU A 4 -52.81 -21.82 23.55
N PRO A 5 -52.07 -20.88 22.94
CA PRO A 5 -50.63 -21.00 22.80
C PRO A 5 -49.93 -20.31 23.98
N THR A 6 -49.53 -21.08 25.00
CA THR A 6 -48.65 -20.58 26.06
C THR A 6 -47.19 -20.70 25.60
N LEU A 7 -46.63 -19.61 25.06
CA LEU A 7 -45.19 -19.53 24.82
C LEU A 7 -44.47 -19.33 26.17
N PRO A 8 -43.46 -20.14 26.51
CA PRO A 8 -42.71 -19.94 27.75
C PRO A 8 -41.83 -18.70 27.65
N PHE A 9 -42.09 -17.71 28.51
CA PHE A 9 -41.24 -16.53 28.69
C PHE A 9 -39.87 -16.94 29.25
N ARG A 10 -38.88 -17.11 28.37
CA ARG A 10 -37.48 -17.30 28.78
C ARG A 10 -36.93 -15.96 29.28
N LYS A 11 -36.62 -15.87 30.58
CA LYS A 11 -35.87 -14.74 31.14
C LYS A 11 -34.49 -14.70 30.46
N PRO A 12 -34.05 -13.55 29.91
CA PRO A 12 -32.71 -13.44 29.36
C PRO A 12 -31.71 -13.61 30.49
N VAL A 13 -30.76 -14.53 30.31
CA VAL A 13 -29.61 -14.65 31.21
C VAL A 13 -28.84 -13.34 31.11
N PRO A 14 -28.50 -12.66 32.23
CA PRO A 14 -27.70 -11.45 32.18
C PRO A 14 -26.27 -11.85 31.78
N THR A 15 -26.02 -11.92 30.49
CA THR A 15 -24.67 -12.05 29.95
C THR A 15 -24.07 -10.65 29.99
N GLN A 16 -23.51 -10.29 31.14
CA GLN A 16 -22.70 -9.09 31.25
C GLN A 16 -21.40 -9.36 30.47
N LEU A 17 -21.44 -9.10 29.16
CA LEU A 17 -20.26 -9.10 28.31
C LEU A 17 -19.35 -7.99 28.82
N SER A 18 -18.27 -8.38 29.49
CA SER A 18 -17.15 -7.49 29.75
C SER A 18 -16.53 -7.13 28.40
N MET A 19 -17.04 -6.06 27.78
CA MET A 19 -16.43 -5.45 26.61
C MET A 19 -15.10 -4.84 27.09
N THR A 20 -14.04 -5.62 27.01
CA THR A 20 -12.68 -5.11 27.21
C THR A 20 -12.34 -4.17 26.07
N GLY A 21 -11.52 -3.15 26.31
CA GLY A 21 -11.29 -2.03 25.39
C GLY A 21 -10.72 -2.38 24.01
N ASP A 22 -10.45 -3.66 23.72
CA ASP A 22 -10.04 -4.18 22.42
C ASP A 22 -11.23 -4.65 21.54
N ASP A 23 -12.43 -4.81 22.11
CA ASP A 23 -13.61 -5.42 21.46
C ASP A 23 -14.49 -4.41 20.69
N TRP A 24 -14.05 -3.15 20.54
CA TRP A 24 -14.88 -2.10 19.92
C TRP A 24 -14.92 -2.16 18.39
N LYS A 25 -14.03 -2.93 17.75
CA LYS A 25 -14.05 -3.16 16.30
C LYS A 25 -14.74 -4.47 15.99
N SER A 26 -15.71 -4.43 15.09
CA SER A 26 -16.32 -5.63 14.55
C SER A 26 -15.31 -6.48 13.77
N ASP A 27 -15.48 -7.81 13.77
CA ASP A 27 -14.70 -8.74 12.94
C ASP A 27 -14.62 -8.32 11.46
N ARG A 28 -15.69 -7.68 10.97
CA ARG A 28 -15.78 -7.16 9.61
C ARG A 28 -14.80 -6.02 9.39
N GLU A 29 -14.68 -5.10 10.34
CA GLU A 29 -13.75 -3.96 10.27
C GLU A 29 -12.30 -4.42 10.36
N VAL A 30 -12.00 -5.38 11.24
CA VAL A 30 -10.66 -5.97 11.34
C VAL A 30 -10.26 -6.63 10.01
N LYS A 31 -11.16 -7.41 9.40
CA LYS A 31 -10.92 -8.04 8.09
C LYS A 31 -10.79 -7.02 6.96
N ALA A 32 -11.59 -5.95 6.98
CA ALA A 32 -11.51 -4.89 5.97
C ALA A 32 -10.17 -4.15 6.05
N GLN A 33 -9.72 -3.83 7.27
CA GLN A 33 -8.43 -3.20 7.52
C GLN A 33 -7.26 -4.07 7.02
N ALA A 34 -7.26 -5.36 7.37
CA ALA A 34 -6.22 -6.29 6.92
C ALA A 34 -6.15 -6.39 5.38
N ARG A 35 -7.29 -6.38 4.69
CA ARG A 35 -7.34 -6.37 3.22
C ARG A 35 -6.78 -5.06 2.63
N ALA A 36 -7.12 -3.92 3.23
CA ALA A 36 -6.60 -2.62 2.78
C ALA A 36 -5.08 -2.52 2.95
N GLU A 37 -4.55 -3.02 4.06
CA GLU A 37 -3.11 -3.08 4.32
C GLU A 37 -2.37 -4.00 3.35
N ALA A 38 -2.94 -5.18 3.06
CA ALA A 38 -2.39 -6.10 2.06
C ALA A 38 -2.38 -5.48 0.64
N ALA A 39 -3.46 -4.78 0.27
CA ALA A 39 -3.54 -4.07 -1.00
C ALA A 39 -2.49 -2.95 -1.09
N ARG A 40 -2.29 -2.19 -0.02
CA ARG A 40 -1.22 -1.18 0.07
C ARG A 40 0.16 -1.80 -0.09
N LYS A 41 0.47 -2.90 0.61
CA LYS A 41 1.75 -3.61 0.48
C LYS A 41 2.01 -4.01 -0.97
N LYS A 42 1.02 -4.62 -1.63
CA LYS A 42 1.12 -5.02 -3.04
C LYS A 42 1.34 -3.82 -3.96
N ALA A 43 0.60 -2.73 -3.76
CA ALA A 43 0.75 -1.52 -4.55
C ALA A 43 2.13 -0.88 -4.38
N ALA A 44 2.68 -0.88 -3.16
CA ALA A 44 4.00 -0.34 -2.87
C ALA A 44 5.12 -1.12 -3.59
N VAL A 45 5.09 -2.46 -3.54
CA VAL A 45 6.08 -3.31 -4.23
C VAL A 45 6.02 -3.12 -5.74
N GLU A 46 4.81 -3.06 -6.32
CA GLU A 46 4.65 -2.81 -7.75
C GLU A 46 5.08 -1.39 -8.16
N CYS A 47 4.85 -0.40 -7.30
CA CYS A 47 5.34 0.95 -7.50
C CYS A 47 6.87 0.99 -7.53
N ALA A 48 7.54 0.36 -6.56
CA ALA A 48 9.00 0.28 -6.50
C ALA A 48 9.58 -0.34 -7.78
N ARG A 49 9.00 -1.46 -8.25
CA ARG A 49 9.41 -2.13 -9.49
C ARG A 49 9.28 -1.22 -10.71
N LYS A 50 8.20 -0.44 -10.80
CA LYS A 50 7.99 0.51 -11.90
C LYS A 50 8.93 1.71 -11.85
N LEU A 51 9.27 2.19 -10.66
CA LEU A 51 10.25 3.26 -10.48
C LEU A 51 11.64 2.84 -10.95
N GLU A 52 12.06 1.62 -10.62
CA GLU A 52 13.32 1.05 -11.12
C GLU A 52 13.33 0.96 -12.65
N ALA A 53 12.26 0.43 -13.25
CA ALA A 53 12.14 0.36 -14.71
C ALA A 53 12.12 1.75 -15.37
N ALA A 54 11.45 2.73 -14.76
CA ALA A 54 11.41 4.10 -15.25
C ALA A 54 12.79 4.79 -15.15
N ARG A 55 13.53 4.54 -14.07
CA ARG A 55 14.92 4.99 -13.92
C ARG A 55 15.80 4.43 -15.04
N ASP A 56 15.69 3.15 -15.33
CA ASP A 56 16.50 2.49 -16.37
C ASP A 56 16.17 3.05 -17.76
N ALA A 57 14.88 3.27 -18.05
CA ALA A 57 14.45 3.91 -19.29
C ALA A 57 14.99 5.35 -19.42
N LEU A 58 14.97 6.11 -18.33
CA LEU A 58 15.48 7.48 -18.31
C LEU A 58 17.01 7.55 -18.47
N SER A 59 17.73 6.57 -17.89
CA SER A 59 19.17 6.41 -18.09
C SER A 59 19.51 6.12 -19.55
N ALA A 60 18.79 5.19 -20.18
CA ALA A 60 18.96 4.89 -21.60
C ALA A 60 18.68 6.11 -22.50
N TYR A 61 17.65 6.90 -22.16
CA TYR A 61 17.37 8.15 -22.86
C TYR A 61 18.50 9.18 -22.69
N LEU A 62 19.03 9.35 -21.48
CA LEU A 62 20.16 10.26 -21.24
C LEU A 62 21.40 9.86 -22.06
N LEU A 63 21.70 8.57 -22.15
CA LEU A 63 22.79 8.07 -22.99
C LEU A 63 22.57 8.39 -24.46
N ALA A 64 21.36 8.16 -24.98
CA ALA A 64 21.02 8.54 -26.35
C ALA A 64 21.20 10.05 -26.60
N CYS A 65 20.83 10.91 -25.65
CA CYS A 65 21.08 12.35 -25.76
C CYS A 65 22.56 12.71 -25.76
N ILE A 66 23.41 11.98 -25.02
CA ILE A 66 24.86 12.16 -25.04
C ILE A 66 25.41 11.76 -26.41
N ASP A 67 24.94 10.64 -26.96
CA ASP A 67 25.37 10.14 -28.28
C ASP A 67 24.99 11.07 -29.43
N CYS A 68 23.84 11.77 -29.34
CA CYS A 68 23.43 12.76 -30.33
C CYS A 68 24.39 13.97 -30.43
N ASN A 69 25.13 14.29 -29.37
CA ASN A 69 26.09 15.39 -29.30
C ASN A 69 25.55 16.74 -29.83
N ASP A 70 24.26 17.01 -29.60
CA ASP A 70 23.51 18.17 -30.10
C ASP A 70 23.24 19.21 -29.01
N ALA A 71 24.13 19.28 -28.00
CA ALA A 71 23.95 20.02 -26.75
C ALA A 71 22.83 19.50 -25.81
N SER A 72 22.20 18.36 -26.10
CA SER A 72 21.24 17.70 -25.19
C SER A 72 21.87 16.78 -24.13
N GLY A 73 23.20 16.77 -24.06
CA GLY A 73 23.99 15.96 -23.12
C GLY A 73 23.73 16.30 -21.63
N SER A 74 24.50 15.66 -20.75
CA SER A 74 24.37 15.86 -19.30
C SER A 74 24.66 17.31 -18.90
N ARG A 75 23.82 17.88 -18.04
CA ARG A 75 24.03 19.20 -17.42
C ARG A 75 24.75 19.12 -16.06
N GLY A 76 25.35 17.98 -15.74
CA GLY A 76 26.01 17.75 -14.45
C GLY A 76 25.00 17.65 -13.31
N ALA A 77 25.28 18.35 -12.21
CA ALA A 77 24.48 18.28 -10.98
C ALA A 77 23.05 18.85 -11.15
N ASP A 78 22.88 19.83 -12.05
CA ASP A 78 21.59 20.48 -12.31
C ASP A 78 20.76 19.75 -13.38
N ASP A 79 21.19 18.58 -13.84
CA ASP A 79 20.42 17.79 -14.79
C ASP A 79 19.19 17.17 -14.10
N SER A 80 18.02 17.72 -14.41
CA SER A 80 16.74 17.23 -13.91
C SER A 80 16.51 15.74 -14.16
N ARG A 81 17.08 15.15 -15.23
CA ARG A 81 17.00 13.70 -15.50
C ARG A 81 17.76 12.91 -14.44
N SER A 82 18.97 13.35 -14.11
CA SER A 82 19.81 12.75 -13.07
C SER A 82 19.15 12.84 -11.70
N ILE A 83 18.60 14.01 -11.36
CA ILE A 83 17.87 14.23 -10.10
C ILE A 83 16.64 13.31 -10.04
N LEU A 84 15.87 13.23 -11.12
CA LEU A 84 14.68 12.37 -11.17
C LEU A 84 15.05 10.88 -11.04
N MET A 85 16.13 10.43 -11.68
CA MET A 85 16.65 9.06 -11.49
C MET A 85 17.03 8.79 -10.04
N GLY A 86 17.69 9.74 -9.38
CA GLY A 86 18.03 9.66 -7.95
C GLY A 86 16.79 9.51 -7.08
N ASN A 87 15.80 10.40 -7.25
CA ASN A 87 14.55 10.39 -6.49
C ASN A 87 13.76 9.08 -6.70
N MET A 88 13.70 8.56 -7.93
CA MET A 88 13.06 7.27 -8.21
C MET A 88 13.76 6.12 -7.48
N SER A 89 15.10 6.10 -7.49
CA SER A 89 15.90 5.07 -6.83
C SER A 89 15.75 5.12 -5.31
N GLU A 90 15.80 6.33 -4.72
CA GLU A 90 15.63 6.53 -3.28
C GLU A 90 14.25 6.06 -2.82
N TYR A 91 13.19 6.50 -3.51
CA TYR A 91 11.83 6.15 -3.11
C TYR A 91 11.52 4.66 -3.33
N ALA A 92 12.02 4.05 -4.42
CA ALA A 92 11.91 2.61 -4.62
C ALA A 92 12.61 1.81 -3.49
N GLY A 93 13.81 2.24 -3.11
CA GLY A 93 14.55 1.64 -1.98
C GLY A 93 13.79 1.75 -0.66
N TYR A 94 13.22 2.92 -0.37
CA TYR A 94 12.36 3.11 0.79
C TYR A 94 11.16 2.14 0.77
N LEU A 95 10.41 2.08 -0.34
CA LEU A 95 9.25 1.20 -0.46
C LEU A 95 9.62 -0.28 -0.27
N ARG A 96 10.73 -0.74 -0.84
CA ARG A 96 11.22 -2.11 -0.62
C ARG A 96 11.62 -2.35 0.82
N SER A 97 12.33 -1.42 1.46
CA SER A 97 12.75 -1.58 2.85
C SER A 97 11.58 -1.68 3.83
N VAL A 98 10.43 -1.07 3.51
CA VAL A 98 9.22 -1.11 4.36
C VAL A 98 8.32 -2.30 4.02
N TYR A 99 8.11 -2.59 2.73
CA TYR A 99 7.07 -3.49 2.25
C TYR A 99 7.58 -4.78 1.58
N ASP A 100 8.87 -4.92 1.32
CA ASP A 100 9.48 -6.12 0.71
C ASP A 100 10.40 -6.83 1.73
N LYS A 101 9.86 -7.00 2.94
CA LYS A 101 10.41 -7.83 4.02
C LYS A 101 9.72 -9.19 4.04
#